data_AF-A0A9D8UTU6-F1
#
_entry.id   AF-A0A9D8UTU6-F1
#
_cell.length_a   1.000
_cell.length_b   1.000
_cell.length_c   1.000
_cell.angle_alpha   90.00
_cell.angle_beta   90.00
_cell.angle_gamma   90.00
#
_symmetry.space_group_name_H-M   'P 1'
#
loop_
_entity.id
_entity.type
_entity.pdbx_description
1 polymer ?
#
loop_
_entity_poly.entity_id
_entity_poly.type
_entity_poly.pdbx_seq_one_letter_code
_entity_poly.pdbx_strand_id
1 'polypeptide(L)'
;MKNLVRQLWQNNRLLLIAFTVAAALTLFFAIRTAAFFIYWSNHQNVEIEGWMTIGYVAHSYRVPPPELQKAMGYDPRQPERRPLGRIARDTGEPLPMLIARVEAAIETARQVTQDRRP
;
A
#
# COMPACT_ATOMS: atom_id res chain seq x y z
N MET A 1 -32.90 -15.66 30.39
CA MET A 1 -32.44 -15.16 29.06
C MET A 1 -31.21 -15.91 28.48
N LYS A 2 -30.70 -17.01 29.08
CA LYS A 2 -29.57 -17.79 28.51
C LYS A 2 -30.01 -18.91 27.53
N ASN A 3 -31.31 -19.13 27.40
CA ASN A 3 -31.85 -20.34 26.74
C ASN A 3 -32.25 -20.09 25.27
N LEU A 4 -32.54 -18.85 24.89
CA LEU A 4 -32.87 -18.46 23.52
C LEU A 4 -31.65 -18.55 22.59
N VAL A 5 -30.48 -18.18 23.10
CA VAL A 5 -29.19 -18.31 22.40
C VAL A 5 -28.89 -19.78 22.10
N ARG A 6 -29.21 -20.69 23.02
CA ARG A 6 -28.92 -22.12 22.90
C ARG A 6 -29.89 -22.85 21.95
N GLN A 7 -31.15 -22.42 21.88
CA GLN A 7 -32.16 -22.98 20.97
C GLN A 7 -31.94 -22.56 19.51
N LEU A 8 -31.50 -21.32 19.24
CA LEU A 8 -31.11 -20.89 17.89
C LEU A 8 -29.83 -21.58 17.40
N TRP A 9 -28.96 -21.97 18.34
CA TRP A 9 -27.68 -22.62 18.06
C TRP A 9 -27.78 -24.09 17.65
N GLN A 10 -28.92 -24.76 17.88
CA GLN A 10 -29.09 -26.18 17.59
C GLN A 10 -29.74 -26.45 16.23
N ASN A 11 -30.66 -25.59 15.76
CA ASN A 11 -31.38 -25.84 14.50
C ASN A 11 -30.75 -25.16 13.27
N ASN A 12 -30.00 -24.06 13.48
CA ASN A 12 -29.61 -23.15 12.40
C ASN A 12 -28.09 -22.89 12.34
N ARG A 13 -27.26 -23.87 12.74
CA ARG A 13 -25.78 -23.78 12.61
C ARG A 13 -25.35 -23.41 11.19
N LEU A 14 -26.04 -23.94 10.19
CA LEU A 14 -25.83 -23.61 8.78
C LEU A 14 -26.05 -22.12 8.48
N LEU A 15 -27.09 -21.50 9.04
CA LEU A 15 -27.35 -20.07 8.89
C LEU A 15 -26.32 -19.22 9.62
N LEU A 16 -25.87 -19.64 10.81
CA LEU A 16 -24.80 -18.95 11.54
C LEU A 16 -23.47 -19.04 10.78
N ILE A 17 -23.09 -20.23 10.31
CA ILE A 17 -21.87 -20.43 9.51
C ILE A 17 -21.96 -19.63 8.21
N ALA A 18 -23.07 -19.69 7.49
CA ALA A 18 -23.27 -18.93 6.26
C ALA A 18 -23.19 -17.42 6.51
N PHE A 19 -23.79 -16.93 7.59
CA PHE A 19 -23.72 -15.52 7.97
C PHE A 19 -22.30 -15.09 8.32
N THR A 20 -21.57 -15.88 9.11
CA THR A 20 -20.17 -15.60 9.47
C THR A 20 -19.26 -15.62 8.24
N VAL A 21 -19.45 -16.59 7.34
CA VAL A 21 -18.68 -16.66 6.08
C VAL A 21 -19.01 -15.47 5.17
N ALA A 22 -20.29 -15.12 5.02
CA ALA A 22 -20.69 -13.95 4.24
C ALA A 22 -20.12 -12.65 4.82
N ALA A 23 -20.14 -12.49 6.14
CA ALA A 23 -19.55 -11.33 6.81
C ALA A 23 -18.02 -11.26 6.61
N ALA A 24 -17.33 -12.40 6.74
CA ALA A 24 -15.88 -12.48 6.51
C ALA A 24 -15.52 -12.14 5.06
N LEU A 25 -16.26 -12.69 4.08
CA LEU A 25 -16.08 -12.37 2.66
C LEU A 25 -16.37 -10.89 2.40
N THR A 26 -17.45 -10.35 2.95
CA THR A 26 -17.80 -8.92 2.79
C THR A 26 -16.70 -8.03 3.33
N LEU A 27 -16.17 -8.33 4.52
CA LEU A 27 -15.06 -7.56 5.11
C LEU A 27 -13.79 -7.67 4.26
N PHE A 28 -13.46 -8.88 3.80
CA PHE A 28 -12.33 -9.11 2.91
C PHE A 28 -12.47 -8.30 1.60
N PHE A 29 -13.62 -8.38 0.94
CA PHE A 29 -13.89 -7.62 -0.27
C PHE A 29 -13.94 -6.12 -0.02
N ALA A 30 -14.48 -5.66 1.11
CA ALA A 30 -14.52 -4.26 1.48
C ALA A 30 -13.11 -3.69 1.69
N ILE A 31 -12.24 -4.41 2.42
CA ILE A 31 -10.83 -4.02 2.60
C ILE A 31 -10.11 -4.03 1.24
N ARG A 32 -10.29 -5.08 0.44
CA ARG A 32 -9.71 -5.21 -0.91
C ARG A 32 -10.12 -4.05 -1.82
N THR A 33 -11.40 -3.66 -1.77
CA THR A 33 -12.00 -2.61 -2.60
C THR A 33 -11.61 -1.22 -2.11
N ALA A 34 -11.64 -0.98 -0.80
CA ALA A 34 -11.18 0.27 -0.21
C ALA A 34 -9.70 0.50 -0.51
N ALA A 35 -8.86 -0.54 -0.42
CA ALA A 35 -7.47 -0.47 -0.84
C ALA A 35 -7.34 -0.12 -2.33
N PHE A 36 -8.22 -0.65 -3.19
CA PHE A 36 -8.23 -0.36 -4.63
C PHE A 36 -8.78 1.05 -4.96
N PHE A 37 -9.74 1.56 -4.19
CA PHE A 37 -10.31 2.90 -4.37
C PHE A 37 -9.38 3.99 -3.85
N ILE A 38 -8.78 3.79 -2.67
CA ILE A 38 -7.73 4.67 -2.14
C ILE A 38 -6.52 4.66 -3.08
N TYR A 39 -6.18 3.49 -3.64
CA TYR A 39 -5.20 3.34 -4.72
C TYR A 39 -5.53 4.26 -5.91
N TRP A 40 -6.72 4.17 -6.51
CA TRP A 40 -7.06 4.98 -7.69
C TRP A 40 -7.20 6.49 -7.40
N SER A 41 -7.64 6.88 -6.20
CA SER A 41 -7.86 8.29 -5.85
C SER A 41 -6.58 9.13 -5.79
N ASN A 42 -5.38 8.51 -5.68
CA ASN A 42 -4.10 9.23 -5.63
C ASN A 42 -3.36 9.28 -6.99
N HIS A 43 -3.87 8.60 -8.03
CA HIS A 43 -3.17 8.38 -9.32
C HIS A 43 -3.27 9.53 -10.36
N GLN A 44 -3.61 10.75 -9.97
CA GLN A 44 -3.77 11.88 -10.92
C GLN A 44 -2.46 12.56 -11.34
N ASN A 45 -1.28 12.09 -10.90
CA ASN A 45 0.02 12.63 -11.33
C ASN A 45 1.02 11.51 -11.61
N VAL A 46 1.11 11.10 -12.89
CA VAL A 46 2.07 10.13 -13.47
C VAL A 46 1.99 8.74 -12.83
N GLU A 47 1.52 7.73 -13.55
CA GLU A 47 1.51 6.36 -13.03
C GLU A 47 2.94 5.86 -12.77
N ILE A 48 3.27 5.61 -11.51
CA ILE A 48 4.53 4.94 -11.14
C ILE A 48 4.42 3.49 -11.58
N GLU A 49 5.17 3.11 -12.61
CA GLU A 49 5.15 1.75 -13.14
C GLU A 49 6.23 0.84 -12.54
N GLY A 50 5.99 -0.47 -12.54
CA GLY A 50 6.90 -1.46 -11.97
C GLY A 50 8.27 -1.56 -12.66
N TRP A 51 8.42 -1.06 -13.89
CA TRP A 51 9.72 -0.99 -14.56
C TRP A 51 10.56 0.21 -14.09
N MET A 52 9.95 1.21 -13.45
CA MET A 52 10.65 2.40 -12.97
C MET A 52 11.55 2.06 -11.78
N THR A 53 12.67 2.77 -11.66
CA THR A 53 13.57 2.68 -10.49
C THR A 53 13.30 3.85 -9.54
N ILE A 54 13.70 3.72 -8.27
CA ILE A 54 13.55 4.79 -7.27
C ILE A 54 14.23 6.08 -7.74
N GLY A 55 15.41 5.99 -8.36
CA GLY A 55 16.10 7.15 -8.92
C GLY A 55 15.35 7.80 -10.09
N TYR A 56 14.73 7.00 -10.95
CA TYR A 56 13.92 7.51 -12.07
C TYR A 56 12.65 8.23 -11.58
N VAL A 57 11.97 7.63 -10.59
CA VAL A 57 10.81 8.24 -9.93
C VAL A 57 11.21 9.57 -9.27
N ALA A 58 12.32 9.61 -8.52
CA ALA A 58 12.82 10.85 -7.93
C ALA A 58 12.96 11.97 -8.97
N HIS A 59 13.53 11.65 -10.13
CA HIS A 59 13.72 12.61 -11.21
C HIS A 59 12.39 13.09 -11.80
N SER A 60 11.46 12.16 -12.03
CA SER A 60 10.13 12.46 -12.61
C SER A 60 9.29 13.37 -11.70
N TYR A 61 9.40 13.18 -10.38
CA TYR A 61 8.69 13.99 -9.38
C TYR A 61 9.49 15.20 -8.88
N ARG A 62 10.64 15.49 -9.50
CA ARG A 62 11.54 16.60 -9.17
C ARG A 62 11.99 16.63 -7.70
N VAL A 63 12.22 15.46 -7.13
CA VAL A 63 12.74 15.28 -5.78
C VAL A 63 14.22 14.86 -5.85
N PRO A 64 15.09 15.35 -4.95
CA PRO A 64 16.47 14.88 -4.88
C PRO A 64 16.54 13.36 -4.71
N PRO A 65 17.20 12.59 -5.61
CA PRO A 65 17.30 11.14 -5.50
C PRO A 65 17.87 10.63 -4.16
N PRO A 66 18.88 11.29 -3.55
CA PRO A 66 19.39 10.88 -2.24
C PRO A 66 18.34 10.94 -1.13
N GLU A 67 17.47 11.95 -1.14
CA GLU A 67 16.43 12.13 -0.12
C GLU A 67 15.31 11.10 -0.29
N LEU A 68 14.92 10.80 -1.53
CA LEU A 68 13.94 9.74 -1.78
C LEU A 68 14.47 8.35 -1.40
N GLN A 69 15.74 8.05 -1.71
CA GLN A 69 16.39 6.80 -1.30
C GLN A 69 16.40 6.67 0.23
N LYS A 70 16.79 7.74 0.93
CA LYS A 70 16.78 7.79 2.40
C LYS A 70 15.38 7.63 2.99
N ALA A 71 14.38 8.30 2.43
CA ALA A 71 12.99 8.20 2.87
C ALA A 71 12.42 6.79 2.66
N MET A 72 12.93 6.06 1.66
CA MET A 72 12.63 4.65 1.43
C MET A 72 13.46 3.69 2.30
N GLY A 73 14.35 4.20 3.15
CA GLY A 73 15.19 3.40 4.05
C GLY A 73 16.49 2.86 3.42
N TYR A 74 16.83 3.29 2.20
CA TYR A 74 18.06 2.89 1.52
C TYR A 74 19.21 3.85 1.83
N ASP A 75 20.44 3.33 1.80
CA ASP A 75 21.64 4.15 1.93
C ASP A 75 21.85 5.00 0.65
N PRO A 76 21.87 6.34 0.73
CA PRO A 76 22.14 7.19 -0.43
C PRO A 76 23.49 6.94 -1.11
N ARG A 77 24.47 6.37 -0.39
CA ARG A 77 25.79 6.00 -0.93
C ARG A 77 25.74 4.70 -1.73
N GLN A 78 24.74 3.86 -1.48
CA GLN A 78 24.49 2.60 -2.18
C GLN A 78 23.02 2.57 -2.65
N PRO A 79 22.66 3.43 -3.62
CA PRO A 79 21.28 3.62 -4.00
C PRO A 79 20.69 2.34 -4.59
N GLU A 80 19.44 2.06 -4.25
CA GLU A 80 18.70 0.95 -4.84
C GLU A 80 18.41 1.25 -6.31
N ARG A 81 18.85 0.32 -7.20
CA ARG A 81 18.76 0.46 -8.66
C ARG A 81 17.81 -0.55 -9.29
N ARG A 82 17.29 -1.51 -8.52
CA ARG A 82 16.32 -2.47 -9.04
C ARG A 82 15.03 -1.73 -9.42
N PRO A 83 14.34 -2.19 -10.47
CA PRO A 83 12.99 -1.75 -10.77
C PRO A 83 12.05 -2.06 -9.61
N LEU A 84 11.06 -1.21 -9.36
CA LEU A 84 10.07 -1.39 -8.29
C LEU A 84 9.38 -2.76 -8.37
N GLY A 85 9.07 -3.24 -9.58
CA GLY A 85 8.48 -4.56 -9.81
C GLY A 85 9.41 -5.73 -9.51
N ARG A 86 10.74 -5.53 -9.50
CA ARG A 86 11.69 -6.54 -9.01
C ARG A 86 11.76 -6.47 -7.48
N ILE A 87 11.84 -5.28 -6.90
CA ILE A 87 11.85 -5.09 -5.44
C ILE A 87 10.59 -5.70 -4.81
N ALA A 88 9.41 -5.41 -5.36
CA ALA A 88 8.13 -5.97 -4.93
C ALA A 88 8.16 -7.51 -4.91
N ARG A 89 8.65 -8.13 -5.99
CA ARG A 89 8.80 -9.59 -6.07
C ARG A 89 9.79 -10.14 -5.05
N ASP A 90 10.95 -9.52 -4.91
CA ASP A 90 12.00 -9.98 -3.99
C ASP A 90 11.58 -9.84 -2.52
N THR A 91 10.76 -8.83 -2.21
CA THR A 91 10.28 -8.52 -0.85
C THR A 91 8.98 -9.27 -0.53
N GLY A 92 8.37 -9.93 -1.52
CA GLY A 92 7.04 -10.56 -1.38
C GLY A 92 5.90 -9.55 -1.17
N GLU A 93 6.14 -8.26 -1.45
CA GLU A 93 5.19 -7.18 -1.27
C GLU A 93 4.43 -6.92 -2.59
N PRO A 94 3.12 -6.69 -2.56
CA PRO A 94 2.40 -6.28 -3.76
C PRO A 94 2.97 -4.98 -4.32
N LEU A 95 3.27 -4.94 -5.63
CA LEU A 95 3.79 -3.74 -6.30
C LEU A 95 2.98 -2.45 -5.98
N PRO A 96 1.64 -2.47 -5.91
CA PRO A 96 0.87 -1.28 -5.52
C PRO A 96 1.17 -0.75 -4.11
N MET A 97 1.48 -1.63 -3.16
CA MET A 97 1.85 -1.21 -1.79
C MET A 97 3.23 -0.56 -1.78
N LEU A 98 4.17 -1.11 -2.53
CA LEU A 98 5.49 -0.51 -2.69
C LEU A 98 5.39 0.88 -3.35
N ILE A 99 4.55 1.03 -4.37
CA ILE A 99 4.28 2.32 -5.03
C ILE A 99 3.74 3.34 -4.02
N ALA A 100 2.73 2.97 -3.22
CA ALA A 100 2.19 3.85 -2.19
C ALA A 100 3.25 4.28 -1.16
N ARG A 101 4.19 3.38 -0.82
CA ARG A 101 5.32 3.70 0.06
C ARG A 101 6.27 4.71 -0.58
N VAL A 102 6.54 4.56 -1.89
CA VAL A 102 7.35 5.51 -2.66
C VAL A 102 6.66 6.88 -2.74
N GLU A 103 5.35 6.93 -2.95
CA GLU A 103 4.56 8.18 -2.94
C GLU A 103 4.62 8.90 -1.60
N ALA A 104 4.46 8.16 -0.49
CA ALA A 104 4.61 8.73 0.85
C ALA A 104 6.04 9.27 1.08
N ALA A 105 7.06 8.53 0.61
CA ALA A 105 8.45 8.92 0.70
C ALA A 105 8.78 10.16 -0.17
N ILE A 106 8.12 10.32 -1.32
CA ILE A 106 8.21 11.53 -2.16
C ILE A 106 7.76 12.75 -1.37
N GLU A 107 6.63 12.66 -0.66
CA GLU A 107 6.09 13.78 0.11
C GLU A 107 7.02 14.15 1.27
N THR A 108 7.55 13.16 2.00
CA THR A 108 8.57 13.40 3.04
C THR A 108 9.82 14.08 2.46
N ALA A 109 10.30 13.62 1.31
CA ALA A 109 11.49 14.18 0.68
C ALA A 109 11.27 15.59 0.12
N ARG A 110 10.04 15.93 -0.30
CA ARG A 110 9.66 17.30 -0.67
C ARG A 110 9.70 18.25 0.51
N GLN A 111 9.14 17.86 1.65
CA GLN A 111 9.15 18.66 2.88
C GLN A 111 10.59 18.99 3.30
N VAL A 112 11.47 17.99 3.32
CA VAL A 112 12.90 18.18 3.62
C VAL A 112 13.58 19.13 2.63
N THR A 113 13.19 19.07 1.35
CA THR A 113 13.75 19.96 0.33
C THR A 113 13.25 21.40 0.49
N GLN A 114 11.99 21.57 0.88
CA GLN A 114 11.37 22.88 1.08
C GLN A 114 11.91 23.57 2.33
N ASP A 115 12.09 22.86 3.45
CA ASP A 115 12.68 23.39 4.68
C ASP A 115 14.13 23.87 4.53
N ARG A 116 14.85 23.36 3.53
CA ARG A 116 16.24 23.76 3.24
C ARG A 116 16.37 24.96 2.31
N ARG A 117 15.27 25.43 1.69
CA ARG A 117 15.29 26.67 0.91
C ARG A 117 15.06 27.86 1.86
N PRO A 118 15.99 28.83 1.93
CA PRO A 118 15.84 30.03 2.74
C PRO A 118 14.72 30.94 2.24
#